data_AF-A0AAN9ALC7-F1
#
_entry.id   AF-A0AAN9ALC7-F1
#
_cell.length_a   1.000
_cell.length_b   1.000
_cell.length_c   1.000
_cell.angle_alpha   90.00
_cell.angle_beta   90.00
_cell.angle_gamma   90.00
#
_symmetry.space_group_name_H-M   'P 1'
#
loop_
_entity.id
_entity.type
_entity.pdbx_description
1 polymer ?
#
loop_
_entity_poly.entity_id
_entity_poly.type
_entity_poly.pdbx_seq_one_letter_code
_entity_poly.pdbx_strand_id
1 'polypeptide(L)'
;MLSCPVCLESKAINNCGACIPCGHLFCQSCLTKLLRHPCPTCRCRIDRVQKLYGDDGDDTAVGGVPSDNRRTRVKFAPLERIDEIVRLWDGLSQRDQLAFFALTLTIFLVVCNDINRPNGFLFGLFVPLICQLVYCPVSWVLSVLWYLASSFCFLVTAIVSFIIAVVIWLWFILTSLIVGSAYVCLAVGFLAVLFPDVRDMLRPWARDLQRIRLSAQRRRL
;
A
#
# COMPACT_ATOMS: atom_id res chain seq x y z
N MET A 1 -14.85 11.00 12.11
CA MET A 1 -15.78 12.10 11.79
C MET A 1 -15.43 12.64 10.41
N LEU A 2 -16.36 12.64 9.45
CA LEU A 2 -16.12 13.28 8.15
C LEU A 2 -16.47 14.76 8.25
N SER A 3 -15.53 15.65 7.93
CA SER A 3 -15.80 17.08 7.75
C SER A 3 -16.22 17.36 6.31
N CYS A 4 -17.22 18.22 6.11
CA CYS A 4 -17.60 18.62 4.77
C CYS A 4 -16.54 19.55 4.19
N PRO A 5 -15.91 19.25 3.04
CA PRO A 5 -14.83 20.08 2.49
C PRO A 5 -15.30 21.45 1.98
N VAL A 6 -16.62 21.71 1.93
CA VAL A 6 -17.20 22.97 1.43
C VAL A 6 -17.47 23.95 2.56
N CYS A 7 -18.17 23.52 3.63
CA CYS A 7 -18.45 24.39 4.78
C CYS A 7 -17.45 24.22 5.93
N LEU A 8 -16.59 23.19 5.88
CA LEU A 8 -15.63 22.80 6.92
C LEU A 8 -16.26 22.44 8.28
N GLU A 9 -17.60 22.33 8.34
CA GLU A 9 -18.31 21.89 9.53
C GLU A 9 -18.22 20.36 9.65
N SER A 10 -17.92 19.89 10.87
CA SER A 10 -18.10 18.51 11.27
C SER A 10 -19.58 18.26 11.52
N LYS A 11 -20.29 17.59 10.60
CA LYS A 11 -21.65 17.12 10.84
C LYS A 11 -21.65 15.61 11.08
N ALA A 12 -22.62 15.15 11.86
CA ALA A 12 -22.88 13.72 12.01
C ALA A 12 -23.09 13.09 10.63
N ILE A 13 -22.63 11.85 10.46
CA ILE A 13 -22.65 11.08 9.20
C ILE A 13 -24.06 11.00 8.59
N ASN A 14 -25.07 11.15 9.44
CA ASN A 14 -26.46 10.83 9.18
C ASN A 14 -27.16 11.88 8.30
N ASN A 15 -26.48 12.99 8.02
CA ASN A 15 -26.95 14.04 7.10
C ASN A 15 -25.95 14.30 5.95
N CYS A 16 -25.20 13.28 5.55
CA CYS A 16 -24.32 13.31 4.39
C CYS A 16 -25.00 12.71 3.14
N GLY A 17 -24.72 13.31 1.98
CA GLY A 17 -25.09 12.76 0.68
C GLY A 17 -23.86 12.50 -0.17
N ALA A 18 -23.95 11.49 -1.04
CA ALA A 18 -22.94 11.17 -2.04
C ALA A 18 -23.34 11.72 -3.41
N CYS A 19 -22.39 12.33 -4.11
CA CYS A 19 -22.56 12.74 -5.51
C CYS A 19 -22.41 11.55 -6.44
N ILE A 20 -23.33 11.35 -7.39
CA ILE A 20 -23.22 10.32 -8.42
C ILE A 20 -22.84 10.98 -9.76
N PRO A 21 -21.84 10.45 -10.50
CA PRO A 21 -21.18 9.15 -10.29
C PRO A 21 -19.93 9.13 -9.42
N CYS A 22 -19.41 10.28 -8.97
CA CYS A 22 -18.06 10.35 -8.41
C CYS A 22 -17.89 9.85 -6.96
N GLY A 23 -18.96 9.63 -6.21
CA GLY A 23 -18.94 9.12 -4.84
C GLY A 23 -18.52 10.10 -3.75
N HIS A 24 -18.18 11.35 -4.08
CA HIS A 24 -17.72 12.32 -3.07
C HIS A 24 -18.84 12.75 -2.12
N LEU A 25 -18.49 12.89 -0.84
CA LEU A 25 -19.42 13.10 0.27
C LEU A 25 -19.45 14.57 0.71
N PHE A 26 -20.64 15.13 0.84
CA PHE A 26 -20.86 16.48 1.36
C PHE A 26 -22.07 16.51 2.30
N CYS A 27 -22.16 17.53 3.16
CA CYS A 27 -23.35 17.72 3.98
C CYS A 27 -24.55 18.13 3.09
N GLN A 28 -25.75 17.72 3.47
CA GLN A 28 -26.97 17.93 2.68
C GLN A 28 -27.24 19.41 2.34
N SER A 29 -26.89 20.33 3.25
CA SER A 29 -27.03 21.79 3.04
C SER A 29 -26.10 22.35 1.96
N CYS A 30 -24.88 21.80 1.81
CA CYS A 30 -23.98 22.19 0.73
C CYS A 30 -24.37 21.52 -0.58
N LEU A 31 -24.83 20.28 -0.50
CA LEU A 31 -25.11 19.45 -1.68
C LEU A 31 -26.34 19.95 -2.46
N THR A 32 -27.36 20.44 -1.76
CA THR A 32 -28.53 21.12 -2.37
C THR A 32 -28.15 22.37 -3.19
N LYS A 33 -27.11 23.10 -2.76
CA LYS A 33 -26.58 24.26 -3.50
C LYS A 33 -25.68 23.85 -4.68
N LEU A 34 -25.09 22.66 -4.63
CA LEU A 34 -24.13 22.15 -5.61
C LEU A 34 -24.78 21.42 -6.79
N LEU A 35 -26.08 21.12 -6.78
CA LEU A 35 -26.78 20.40 -7.86
C LEU A 35 -26.60 21.02 -9.26
N ARG A 36 -26.28 22.31 -9.35
CA ARG A 36 -26.05 23.02 -10.62
C ARG A 36 -24.57 23.17 -10.98
N HIS A 37 -23.67 22.69 -10.14
CA HIS A 37 -22.22 22.86 -10.26
C HIS A 37 -21.49 21.51 -10.32
N PRO A 38 -20.29 21.47 -10.92
CA PRO A 38 -19.46 20.27 -10.85
C PRO A 38 -19.02 19.99 -9.41
N CYS A 39 -18.70 18.73 -9.13
CA CYS A 39 -18.18 18.31 -7.82
C CYS A 39 -16.95 19.15 -7.42
N PRO A 40 -16.93 19.77 -6.21
CA PRO A 40 -15.78 20.58 -5.77
C PRO A 40 -14.46 19.82 -5.72
N THR A 41 -14.51 18.51 -5.47
CA THR A 41 -13.30 17.67 -5.29
C THR A 41 -12.73 17.18 -6.63
N CYS A 42 -13.58 16.62 -7.50
CA CYS A 42 -13.13 15.96 -8.73
C CYS A 42 -13.60 16.65 -10.03
N ARG A 43 -14.40 17.71 -9.92
CA ARG A 43 -14.98 18.47 -11.04
C ARG A 43 -15.91 17.67 -11.98
N CYS A 44 -16.24 16.42 -11.67
CA CYS A 44 -17.25 15.66 -12.41
C CYS A 44 -18.63 16.31 -12.31
N ARG A 45 -19.42 16.24 -13.39
CA ARG A 45 -20.83 16.66 -13.38
C ARG A 45 -21.62 15.78 -12.40
N ILE A 46 -22.47 16.40 -11.59
CA ILE A 46 -23.33 15.71 -10.63
C ILE A 46 -24.66 15.42 -11.32
N ASP A 47 -24.96 14.14 -11.54
CA ASP A 47 -26.21 13.73 -12.19
C ASP A 47 -27.34 13.59 -11.18
N ARG A 48 -27.02 13.01 -10.02
CA ARG A 48 -27.96 12.82 -8.92
C ARG A 48 -27.24 12.75 -7.58
N VAL A 49 -28.03 12.90 -6.52
CA VAL A 49 -27.59 12.90 -5.13
C VAL A 49 -28.23 11.72 -4.43
N GLN A 50 -27.43 10.88 -3.79
CA GLN A 50 -27.93 9.79 -2.96
C GLN A 50 -27.74 10.14 -1.49
N LYS A 51 -28.84 10.19 -0.73
CA LYS A 51 -28.79 10.35 0.72
C LYS A 51 -28.32 9.03 1.34
N LEU A 52 -27.28 9.09 2.17
CA LEU A 52 -26.83 7.94 2.94
C LEU A 52 -27.58 7.95 4.26
N TYR A 53 -28.40 6.91 4.48
CA TYR A 53 -29.03 6.68 5.78
C TYR A 53 -27.98 5.97 6.63
N GLY A 54 -27.33 6.72 7.51
CA GLY A 54 -26.66 6.11 8.67
C GLY A 54 -27.76 5.54 9.55
N ASP A 55 -27.64 4.26 9.88
CA ASP A 55 -28.54 3.58 10.79
C ASP A 55 -28.33 4.14 12.20
N ASP A 56 -28.96 5.28 12.46
CA ASP A 56 -29.07 5.84 13.79
C ASP A 56 -30.09 4.98 14.53
N GLY A 57 -29.59 4.02 15.30
CA GLY A 57 -30.40 3.22 16.22
C GLY A 57 -30.98 4.06 17.36
N ASP A 58 -31.83 5.03 17.05
CA ASP A 58 -32.61 5.81 18.00
C ASP A 58 -34.10 5.50 17.81
N ASP A 59 -34.56 4.49 18.55
CA ASP A 59 -35.93 4.02 18.67
C ASP A 59 -36.81 5.03 19.44
N THR A 60 -36.91 6.28 18.97
CA THR A 60 -37.90 7.23 19.47
C THR A 60 -38.93 7.55 18.41
N ALA A 61 -39.93 6.66 18.37
CA ALA A 61 -41.17 6.77 17.62
C ALA A 61 -41.89 8.11 17.87
N VAL A 62 -41.94 8.97 16.86
CA VAL A 62 -42.96 10.04 16.78
C VAL A 62 -43.41 10.25 15.33
N GLY A 63 -44.71 9.99 15.10
CA GLY A 63 -45.52 10.75 14.14
C GLY A 63 -45.54 10.22 12.71
N GLY A 64 -46.47 9.30 12.45
CA GLY A 64 -46.73 8.72 11.14
C GLY A 64 -47.16 9.71 10.05
N VAL A 65 -46.70 9.43 8.83
CA VAL A 65 -47.32 9.88 7.59
C VAL A 65 -47.91 8.65 6.89
N PRO A 66 -49.16 8.70 6.39
CA PRO A 66 -49.85 7.53 5.88
C PRO A 66 -49.22 6.98 4.60
N SER A 67 -49.04 5.67 4.64
CA SER A 67 -48.78 4.73 3.55
C SER A 67 -49.70 4.97 2.35
N ASP A 68 -49.10 5.37 1.21
CA ASP A 68 -49.77 5.26 -0.08
C ASP A 68 -49.32 3.98 -0.79
N ASN A 69 -50.34 3.22 -1.18
CA ASN A 69 -50.35 1.81 -1.46
C ASN A 69 -49.85 1.55 -2.89
N ARG A 70 -48.55 1.77 -3.14
CA ARG A 70 -47.95 1.49 -4.44
C ARG A 70 -47.51 0.03 -4.52
N ARG A 71 -48.41 -0.82 -5.05
CA ARG A 71 -48.16 -2.17 -5.59
C ARG A 71 -46.69 -2.38 -5.96
N THR A 72 -45.95 -3.07 -5.11
CA THR A 72 -44.69 -3.71 -5.48
C THR A 72 -45.03 -4.90 -6.36
N ARG A 73 -45.13 -4.65 -7.68
CA ARG A 73 -44.82 -5.70 -8.66
C ARG A 73 -43.43 -6.20 -8.28
N VAL A 74 -43.37 -7.43 -7.78
CA VAL A 74 -42.12 -8.21 -7.80
C VAL A 74 -41.79 -8.38 -9.28
N LYS A 75 -41.06 -7.41 -9.83
CA LYS A 75 -40.43 -7.55 -11.13
C LYS A 75 -39.41 -8.65 -10.92
N PHE A 76 -39.64 -9.79 -11.56
CA PHE A 76 -38.61 -10.79 -11.72
C PHE A 76 -37.35 -10.05 -12.21
N ALA A 77 -36.27 -10.16 -11.43
CA ALA A 77 -34.98 -9.53 -11.65
C ALA A 77 -33.94 -10.55 -12.19
N PRO A 78 -34.18 -11.26 -13.31
CA PRO A 78 -33.14 -12.13 -13.87
C PRO A 78 -32.06 -11.32 -14.61
N LEU A 79 -32.35 -10.08 -15.04
CA LEU A 79 -31.40 -9.25 -15.76
C LEU A 79 -30.49 -8.40 -14.85
N GLU A 80 -30.96 -7.95 -13.68
CA GLU A 80 -30.12 -7.21 -12.73
C GLU A 80 -28.97 -8.07 -12.17
N ARG A 81 -29.15 -9.39 -12.12
CA ARG A 81 -28.13 -10.33 -11.66
C ARG A 81 -27.00 -10.52 -12.68
N ILE A 82 -27.24 -10.31 -13.97
CA ILE A 82 -26.20 -10.39 -15.00
C ILE A 82 -25.30 -9.16 -14.93
N ASP A 83 -25.87 -7.97 -14.73
CA ASP A 83 -25.09 -6.74 -14.59
C ASP A 83 -24.19 -6.76 -13.35
N GLU A 84 -24.62 -7.40 -12.27
CA GLU A 84 -23.81 -7.58 -11.07
C GLU A 84 -22.62 -8.52 -11.32
N ILE A 85 -22.83 -9.60 -12.07
CA ILE A 85 -21.76 -10.53 -12.46
C ILE A 85 -20.77 -9.85 -13.42
N VAL A 86 -21.25 -9.04 -14.36
CA VAL A 86 -20.39 -8.27 -15.29
C VAL A 86 -19.58 -7.22 -14.52
N ARG A 87 -20.17 -6.56 -13.52
CA ARG A 87 -19.41 -5.62 -12.67
C ARG A 87 -18.36 -6.31 -11.80
N LEU A 88 -18.67 -7.49 -11.27
CA LEU A 88 -17.69 -8.30 -10.56
C LEU A 88 -16.56 -8.75 -11.50
N TRP A 89 -16.89 -9.06 -12.75
CA TRP A 89 -15.93 -9.41 -13.78
C TRP A 89 -14.98 -8.25 -14.12
N ASP A 90 -15.53 -7.05 -14.33
CA ASP A 90 -14.75 -5.85 -14.66
C ASP A 90 -13.84 -5.39 -13.50
N GLY A 91 -14.17 -5.77 -12.27
CA GLY A 91 -13.34 -5.50 -11.09
C GLY A 91 -12.15 -6.44 -10.92
N LEU A 92 -12.09 -7.56 -11.64
CA LEU A 92 -10.98 -8.51 -11.56
C LEU A 92 -9.74 -7.99 -12.29
N SER A 93 -8.56 -8.32 -11.78
CA SER A 93 -7.32 -7.99 -12.49
C SER A 93 -7.26 -8.76 -13.82
N GLN A 94 -6.60 -8.20 -14.84
CA GLN A 94 -6.48 -8.84 -16.16
C GLN A 94 -5.91 -10.27 -16.08
N ARG A 95 -5.04 -10.55 -15.09
CA ARG A 95 -4.49 -11.89 -14.84
C ARG A 95 -5.56 -12.87 -14.36
N ASP A 96 -6.45 -12.43 -13.48
CA ASP A 96 -7.51 -13.25 -12.92
C ASP A 96 -8.59 -13.56 -13.97
N GLN A 97 -8.90 -12.59 -14.84
CA GLN A 97 -9.80 -12.78 -15.97
C GLN A 97 -9.27 -13.84 -16.95
N LEU A 98 -7.98 -13.80 -17.29
CA LEU A 98 -7.32 -14.79 -18.14
C LEU A 98 -7.32 -16.19 -17.51
N ALA A 99 -7.07 -16.29 -16.20
CA ALA A 99 -7.12 -17.56 -15.47
C ALA A 99 -8.52 -18.19 -15.49
N PHE A 100 -9.57 -17.38 -15.30
CA PHE A 100 -10.95 -17.84 -15.36
C PHE A 100 -11.35 -18.31 -16.77
N PHE A 101 -10.96 -17.58 -17.81
CA PHE A 101 -11.18 -18.00 -19.20
C PHE A 101 -10.47 -19.31 -19.53
N ALA A 102 -9.21 -19.46 -19.14
CA ALA A 102 -8.45 -20.69 -19.37
C ALA A 102 -9.08 -21.90 -18.66
N LEU A 103 -9.55 -21.71 -17.42
CA LEU A 103 -10.24 -22.75 -16.65
C LEU A 103 -11.55 -23.17 -17.32
N THR A 104 -12.36 -22.18 -17.71
CA THR A 104 -13.67 -22.43 -18.35
C THR A 104 -13.49 -23.13 -19.70
N LEU A 105 -12.50 -22.71 -20.50
CA LEU A 105 -12.17 -23.34 -21.77
C LEU A 105 -11.65 -24.76 -21.59
N THR A 106 -10.83 -25.02 -20.57
CA THR A 106 -10.33 -26.36 -20.28
C THR A 106 -11.46 -27.30 -19.90
N ILE A 107 -12.37 -26.86 -19.03
CA ILE A 107 -13.58 -27.63 -18.66
C ILE A 107 -14.44 -27.89 -19.90
N PHE A 108 -14.65 -26.88 -20.74
CA PHE A 108 -15.42 -27.03 -21.97
C PHE A 108 -14.80 -28.03 -22.95
N LEU A 109 -13.49 -27.94 -23.20
CA LEU A 109 -12.77 -28.87 -24.08
C LEU A 109 -12.80 -30.32 -23.56
N VAL A 110 -12.68 -30.50 -22.25
CA VAL A 110 -12.84 -31.80 -21.58
C VAL A 110 -14.25 -32.35 -21.80
N VAL A 111 -15.29 -31.55 -21.57
CA VAL A 111 -16.69 -31.95 -21.77
C VAL A 111 -16.96 -32.29 -23.24
N CYS A 112 -16.48 -31.46 -24.17
CA CYS A 112 -16.62 -31.72 -25.61
C CYS A 112 -15.91 -32.98 -26.06
N ASN A 113 -14.72 -33.27 -25.52
CA ASN A 113 -13.97 -34.49 -25.84
C ASN A 113 -14.67 -35.75 -25.29
N ASP A 114 -15.39 -35.62 -24.17
CA ASP A 114 -16.08 -36.74 -23.52
C ASP A 114 -17.43 -37.09 -24.17
N ILE A 115 -18.17 -36.10 -24.69
CA ILE A 115 -19.43 -36.30 -25.43
C ILE A 115 -19.27 -37.26 -26.62
N ASN A 116 -18.07 -37.36 -27.19
CA ASN A 116 -17.79 -38.23 -28.34
C ASN A 116 -17.43 -39.68 -27.99
N ARG A 117 -17.37 -40.09 -26.71
CA ARG A 117 -17.01 -41.47 -26.32
C ARG A 117 -18.22 -42.28 -25.83
N PRO A 118 -18.50 -43.46 -26.43
CA PRO A 118 -19.71 -44.24 -26.14
C PRO A 118 -19.81 -44.82 -24.71
N ASN A 119 -18.71 -44.84 -23.95
CA ASN A 119 -18.66 -45.27 -22.53
C ASN A 119 -17.88 -44.27 -21.63
N GLY A 120 -17.70 -43.01 -22.08
CA GLY A 120 -16.75 -42.05 -21.50
C GLY A 120 -17.20 -41.29 -20.24
N PHE A 121 -18.51 -41.18 -20.02
CA PHE A 121 -19.11 -40.18 -19.13
C PHE A 121 -18.58 -40.17 -17.68
N LEU A 122 -18.24 -41.34 -17.13
CA LEU A 122 -17.69 -41.46 -15.78
C LEU A 122 -16.19 -41.16 -15.72
N PHE A 123 -15.43 -41.47 -16.76
CA PHE A 123 -13.98 -41.24 -16.76
C PHE A 123 -13.63 -39.80 -17.14
N GLY A 124 -14.40 -39.19 -18.04
CA GLY A 124 -14.18 -37.82 -18.49
C GLY A 124 -14.55 -36.75 -17.47
N LEU A 125 -15.44 -37.04 -16.52
CA LEU A 125 -15.84 -36.08 -15.48
C LEU A 125 -15.01 -36.22 -14.19
N PHE A 126 -14.67 -37.46 -13.79
CA PHE A 126 -13.97 -37.70 -12.52
C PHE A 126 -12.48 -37.37 -12.58
N VAL A 127 -11.78 -37.66 -13.68
CA VAL A 127 -10.35 -37.33 -13.82
C VAL A 127 -10.07 -35.83 -13.69
N PRO A 128 -10.76 -34.92 -14.40
CA PRO A 128 -10.56 -33.48 -14.24
C PRO A 128 -10.99 -32.99 -12.86
N LEU A 129 -12.06 -33.55 -12.27
CA LEU A 129 -12.47 -33.20 -10.91
C LEU A 129 -11.39 -33.57 -9.87
N ILE A 130 -10.80 -34.77 -9.99
CA ILE A 130 -9.70 -35.22 -9.12
C ILE A 130 -8.44 -34.38 -9.38
N CYS A 131 -8.10 -34.13 -10.64
CA CYS A 131 -6.99 -33.25 -10.99
C CYS A 131 -7.19 -31.86 -10.40
N GLN A 132 -8.40 -31.31 -10.40
CA GLN A 132 -8.68 -29.98 -9.85
C GLN A 132 -8.69 -29.99 -8.32
N LEU A 133 -9.19 -31.05 -7.70
CA LEU A 133 -9.13 -31.27 -6.25
C LEU A 133 -7.71 -31.46 -5.72
N VAL A 134 -6.79 -32.00 -6.51
CA VAL A 134 -5.37 -32.17 -6.14
C VAL A 134 -4.54 -30.97 -6.53
N TYR A 135 -4.76 -30.40 -7.72
CA TYR A 135 -3.99 -29.26 -8.23
C TYR A 135 -4.29 -27.98 -7.43
N CYS A 136 -5.53 -27.77 -7.00
CA CYS A 136 -5.89 -26.59 -6.21
C CYS A 136 -5.12 -26.49 -4.88
N PRO A 137 -5.09 -27.51 -3.98
CA PRO A 137 -4.31 -27.43 -2.75
C PRO A 137 -2.81 -27.43 -3.02
N VAL A 138 -2.31 -28.17 -4.02
CA VAL A 138 -0.86 -28.19 -4.34
C VAL A 138 -0.41 -26.82 -4.84
N SER A 139 -1.15 -26.19 -5.76
CA SER A 139 -0.85 -24.85 -6.26
C SER A 139 -0.97 -23.79 -5.16
N TRP A 140 -1.95 -23.93 -4.25
CA TRP A 140 -2.09 -23.04 -3.10
C TRP A 140 -0.90 -23.18 -2.13
N VAL A 141 -0.49 -24.41 -1.78
CA VAL A 141 0.66 -24.67 -0.92
C VAL A 141 1.96 -24.15 -1.56
N LEU A 142 2.18 -24.40 -2.85
CA LEU A 142 3.34 -23.87 -3.57
C LEU A 142 3.33 -22.34 -3.61
N SER A 143 2.17 -21.71 -3.79
CA SER A 143 2.04 -20.26 -3.75
C SER A 143 2.36 -19.70 -2.37
N VAL A 144 1.85 -20.31 -1.30
CA VAL A 144 2.15 -19.91 0.08
C VAL A 144 3.64 -20.07 0.38
N LEU A 145 4.25 -21.20 0.00
CA LEU A 145 5.69 -21.42 0.16
C LEU A 145 6.52 -20.40 -0.62
N TRP A 146 6.10 -20.07 -1.86
CA TRP A 146 6.74 -19.04 -2.66
C TRP A 146 6.66 -17.66 -2.01
N TYR A 147 5.48 -17.26 -1.50
CA TYR A 147 5.32 -16.00 -0.78
C TYR A 147 6.18 -15.94 0.48
N LEU A 148 6.21 -17.01 1.28
CA LEU A 148 7.06 -17.10 2.48
C LEU A 148 8.55 -16.98 2.13
N ALA A 149 9.00 -17.71 1.10
CA ALA A 149 10.37 -17.64 0.62
C ALA A 149 10.72 -16.25 0.07
N SER A 150 9.82 -15.62 -0.68
CA SER A 150 10.01 -14.27 -1.23
C SER A 150 10.08 -13.22 -0.13
N SER A 151 9.20 -13.29 0.87
CA SER A 151 9.24 -12.40 2.03
C SER A 151 10.51 -12.58 2.86
N PHE A 152 10.98 -13.82 3.04
CA PHE A 152 12.24 -14.09 3.72
C PHE A 152 13.45 -13.52 2.94
N CYS A 153 13.50 -13.73 1.62
CA CYS A 153 14.52 -13.14 0.76
C CYS A 153 14.53 -11.61 0.85
N PHE A 154 13.35 -10.96 0.85
CA PHE A 154 13.23 -9.51 0.99
C PHE A 154 13.72 -9.02 2.37
N LEU A 155 13.44 -9.76 3.45
CA LEU A 155 13.93 -9.44 4.78
C LEU A 155 15.47 -9.52 4.83
N VAL A 156 16.05 -10.58 4.27
CA VAL A 156 17.51 -10.75 4.23
C VAL A 156 18.18 -9.64 3.42
N THR A 157 17.65 -9.30 2.25
CA THR A 157 18.21 -8.19 1.44
C THR A 157 18.08 -6.85 2.15
N ALA A 158 16.97 -6.59 2.86
CA ALA A 158 16.81 -5.39 3.67
C ALA A 158 17.82 -5.31 4.82
N ILE A 159 18.07 -6.42 5.54
CA ILE A 159 19.07 -6.48 6.61
C ILE A 159 20.49 -6.23 6.06
N VAL A 160 20.86 -6.89 4.96
CA VAL A 160 22.16 -6.69 4.32
C VAL A 160 22.33 -5.24 3.86
N SER A 161 21.31 -4.66 3.24
CA SER A 161 21.31 -3.26 2.82
C SER A 161 21.48 -2.30 4.00
N PHE A 162 20.80 -2.56 5.13
CA PHE A 162 20.95 -1.79 6.36
C PHE A 162 22.38 -1.87 6.93
N ILE A 163 22.97 -3.07 6.99
CA ILE A 163 24.34 -3.26 7.48
C ILE A 163 25.33 -2.48 6.59
N ILE A 164 25.19 -2.55 5.27
CA ILE A 164 26.03 -1.79 4.33
C ILE A 164 25.88 -0.28 4.56
N ALA A 165 24.66 0.21 4.75
CA ALA A 165 24.42 1.63 5.02
C ALA A 165 25.09 2.09 6.33
N VAL A 166 25.02 1.29 7.39
CA VAL A 166 25.70 1.58 8.67
C VAL A 166 27.22 1.61 8.50
N VAL A 167 27.80 0.66 7.77
CA VAL A 167 29.25 0.63 7.49
C VAL A 167 29.69 1.87 6.71
N ILE A 168 28.94 2.25 5.67
CA ILE A 168 29.22 3.47 4.88
C ILE A 168 29.15 4.71 5.77
N TRP A 169 28.13 4.81 6.62
CA TRP A 169 27.94 5.94 7.54
C TRP A 169 29.09 6.06 8.55
N LEU A 170 29.51 4.94 9.15
CA LEU A 170 30.67 4.90 10.05
C LEU A 170 31.96 5.30 9.35
N TRP A 171 32.17 4.82 8.12
CA TRP A 171 33.32 5.19 7.31
C TRP A 171 33.33 6.69 6.96
N PHE A 172 32.16 7.27 6.69
CA PHE A 172 32.00 8.70 6.45
C PHE A 172 32.34 9.53 7.69
N ILE A 173 31.86 9.12 8.87
CA ILE A 173 32.21 9.77 10.15
C ILE A 173 33.71 9.70 10.39
N LEU A 174 34.32 8.52 10.23
CA LEU A 174 35.75 8.34 10.45
C LEU A 174 36.58 9.22 9.50
N THR A 175 36.22 9.23 8.22
CA THR A 175 36.87 10.08 7.22
C THR A 175 36.72 11.57 7.58
N SER A 176 35.52 11.99 8.00
CA SER A 176 35.26 13.37 8.42
C SER A 176 36.08 13.77 9.65
N LEU A 177 36.25 12.87 10.63
CA LEU A 177 37.09 13.11 11.80
C LEU A 177 38.58 13.23 11.43
N ILE A 178 39.07 12.35 10.55
CA ILE A 178 40.47 12.41 10.07
C ILE A 178 40.71 13.72 9.33
N VAL A 179 39.85 14.06 8.38
CA VAL A 179 39.96 15.29 7.59
C VAL A 179 39.83 16.53 8.47
N GLY A 180 38.85 16.55 9.39
CA GLY A 180 38.68 17.64 10.36
C GLY A 180 39.91 17.82 11.24
N SER A 181 40.51 16.74 11.74
CA SER A 181 41.74 16.80 12.53
C SER A 181 42.92 17.35 11.73
N ALA A 182 43.04 16.97 10.44
CA ALA A 182 44.09 17.48 9.56
C ALA A 182 43.93 18.99 9.32
N TYR A 183 42.71 19.48 9.10
CA TYR A 183 42.45 20.92 8.98
C TYR A 183 42.80 21.70 10.24
N VAL A 184 42.48 21.18 11.42
CA VAL A 184 42.87 21.81 12.69
C VAL A 184 44.39 21.85 12.82
N CYS A 185 45.10 20.76 12.52
CA CYS A 185 46.56 20.74 12.54
C CYS A 185 47.17 21.74 11.55
N LEU A 186 46.63 21.84 10.33
CA LEU A 186 47.08 22.81 9.33
C LEU A 186 46.84 24.25 9.80
N ALA A 187 45.66 24.53 10.38
CA ALA A 187 45.34 25.86 10.91
C ALA A 187 46.28 26.25 12.06
N VAL A 188 46.51 25.34 13.01
CA VAL A 188 47.46 25.57 14.12
C VAL A 188 48.89 25.76 13.61
N GLY A 189 49.32 24.94 12.63
CA GLY A 189 50.63 25.08 12.00
C GLY A 189 50.79 26.43 11.30
N PHE A 190 49.76 26.88 10.56
CA PHE A 190 49.74 28.17 9.90
C PHE A 190 49.81 29.33 10.91
N LEU A 191 49.04 29.27 12.00
CA LEU A 191 49.09 30.26 13.08
C LEU A 191 50.47 30.31 13.76
N ALA A 192 51.13 29.16 13.98
CA ALA A 192 52.47 29.12 14.55
C ALA A 192 53.55 29.72 13.62
N VAL A 193 53.33 29.68 12.29
CA VAL A 193 54.19 30.36 11.32
C VAL A 193 53.99 31.86 11.39
N LEU A 194 52.74 32.32 11.39
CA LEU A 194 52.40 33.75 11.42
C LEU A 194 52.74 34.44 12.75
N PHE A 195 52.60 33.74 13.88
CA PHE A 195 52.75 34.31 15.23
C PHE A 195 53.83 33.54 16.02
N PRO A 196 55.03 34.12 16.20
CA PRO A 196 56.13 33.51 16.97
C PRO A 196 55.74 33.15 18.41
N ASP A 197 54.93 33.98 19.08
CA ASP A 197 54.50 33.72 20.45
C ASP A 197 53.65 32.44 20.57
N VAL A 198 52.78 32.19 19.59
CA VAL A 198 51.97 30.96 19.51
C VAL A 198 52.86 29.73 19.32
N ARG A 199 53.93 29.87 18.52
CA ARG A 199 54.91 28.80 18.30
C ARG A 199 55.62 28.40 19.58
N ASP A 200 56.03 29.38 20.38
CA ASP A 200 56.71 29.13 21.64
C ASP A 200 55.78 28.50 22.68
N MET A 201 54.50 28.87 22.67
CA MET A 201 53.47 28.23 23.47
C MET A 201 53.24 26.75 23.09
N LEU A 202 53.43 26.38 21.82
CA LEU A 202 53.26 25.00 21.33
C LEU A 202 54.50 24.10 21.53
N ARG A 203 55.69 24.66 21.81
CA ARG A 203 56.93 23.87 21.99
C ARG A 203 56.85 22.80 23.10
N PRO A 204 56.24 23.04 24.29
CA PRO A 204 56.11 22.01 25.32
C PRO A 204 55.28 20.82 24.81
N TRP A 205 54.15 21.09 24.14
CA TRP A 205 53.28 20.08 23.57
C TRP A 205 53.98 19.23 22.49
N ALA A 206 54.77 19.85 21.62
CA ALA A 206 55.55 19.13 20.61
C ALA A 206 56.56 18.15 21.24
N ARG A 207 57.20 18.56 22.35
CA ARG A 207 58.13 17.69 23.10
C ARG A 207 57.40 16.51 23.75
N ASP A 208 56.19 16.72 24.28
CA ASP A 208 55.39 15.65 24.88
C ASP A 208 54.92 14.63 23.84
N LEU A 209 54.49 15.08 22.66
CA LEU A 209 54.15 14.20 21.54
C LEU A 209 55.34 13.36 21.09
N GLN A 210 56.55 13.92 21.02
CA GLN A 210 57.76 13.16 20.73
C GLN A 210 58.04 12.10 21.80
N ARG A 211 57.88 12.43 23.09
CA ARG A 211 58.06 11.46 24.19
C ARG A 211 57.08 10.29 24.09
N ILE A 212 55.81 10.58 23.81
CA ILE A 212 54.78 9.54 23.61
C ILE A 212 55.14 8.65 22.42
N ARG A 213 55.52 9.23 21.28
CA ARG A 213 55.90 8.47 20.08
C ARG A 213 57.08 7.53 20.32
N LEU A 214 58.11 8.01 21.01
CA LEU A 214 59.27 7.19 21.39
C LEU A 214 58.90 6.07 22.37
N SER A 215 57.97 6.34 23.30
CA SER A 215 57.48 5.32 24.23
C SER A 215 56.69 4.23 23.51
N ALA A 216 55.92 4.58 22.47
CA ALA A 216 55.15 3.64 21.67
C ALA A 216 56.05 2.76 20.79
N GLN A 217 57.13 3.33 20.22
CA GLN A 217 58.11 2.54 19.46
C GLN A 217 58.84 1.52 20.33
N ARG A 218 59.22 1.88 21.57
CA ARG A 218 59.87 0.94 22.50
C ARG A 218 59.02 -0.26 22.88
N ARG A 219 57.68 -0.15 22.87
CA ARG A 219 56.79 -1.28 23.18
C ARG A 219 56.61 -2.27 22.02
N ARG A 220 57.08 -1.93 20.81
CA ARG A 220 56.97 -2.79 19.62
C ARG A 220 58.22 -3.61 19.34
N LEU A 221 59.32 -3.31 20.02
CA LEU A 221 60.58 -4.06 20.00
C LEU A 221 60.59 -5.05 21.16
#